data_AF-A0AAD8RB71-F1
#
_entry.id   AF-A0AAD8RB71-F1
#
_cell.length_a   1.000
_cell.length_b   1.000
_cell.length_c   1.000
_cell.angle_alpha   90.00
_cell.angle_beta   90.00
_cell.angle_gamma   90.00
#
_symmetry.space_group_name_H-M   'P 1'
#
loop_
_entity.id
_entity.type
_entity.pdbx_description
1 polymer ?
#
loop_
_entity_poly.entity_id
_entity_poly.type
_entity_poly.pdbx_seq_one_letter_code
_entity_poly.pdbx_strand_id
1 'polypeptide(L)'
;MTEKNVPANDNSARGFGVVDNIKRALEHACPGVVSCADILALAAEISVELAGGPSWTVPLGRRDGTTTNIESAKNLPSPFDPLETLQEKFRNLGLDDTDLVALQGAHTFGRAQCQFTQRNCTAGQSEGALVNLDGVTPDVFDNKYYGNLLWGRAQLPSDQVMLSDPVAAGTTAPIVRRFSGNQKDFFRNFAASMVKMGNISPLTGRDGDIRKNCRRQPASSLAWRIAPPVWLANQQVFLLVTIAHMAPSSRFSLAPRGSFLLTVALLVLLLSQETHGHGAGLSSSFYDGSCPGTRDIVRRVIQDARVADARIPASLIRLHFHDCFVNGCDGSLLLDDDAQAAIMTEKNVPANDNSARGFGVVDGIKRALENACPGVVSCADILALAAEISVELAGGPSWTVPLGRRDGTTTNIESANNLPSPFDPLEKLQEKFRNLGLDDTDLVALQGAHTFGRAQCQFTQKNCTAGQSEGALVNLDDVTPDVFDNKYYGILLRGRAQLPSDQVMLSDPVAAGSTAPIVRRFSGNQKDFFRNFAVSMVKMGNISPLTGRDGEIRKNCRRVNKKPY
;
A
#
# COMPACT_ATOMS: atom_id res chain seq x y z
N MET A 1 -31.85 6.74 -0.04
CA MET A 1 -31.27 5.59 -0.79
C MET A 1 -29.85 5.39 -0.27
N THR A 2 -29.38 4.16 -0.09
CA THR A 2 -27.99 3.86 0.33
C THR A 2 -27.30 3.03 -0.75
N GLU A 3 -25.98 2.88 -0.68
CA GLU A 3 -25.24 1.97 -1.57
C GLU A 3 -25.76 0.53 -1.51
N LYS A 4 -26.39 0.12 -0.39
CA LYS A 4 -27.01 -1.22 -0.27
C LYS A 4 -28.23 -1.40 -1.17
N ASN A 5 -28.84 -0.31 -1.61
CA ASN A 5 -30.08 -0.30 -2.37
C ASN A 5 -29.88 0.08 -3.84
N VAL A 6 -28.62 0.20 -4.30
CA VAL A 6 -28.36 0.35 -5.73
C VAL A 6 -28.58 -1.00 -6.43
N PRO A 7 -28.99 -1.05 -7.70
CA PRO A 7 -29.31 -2.29 -8.39
C PRO A 7 -28.24 -3.38 -8.29
N ALA A 8 -26.95 -3.00 -8.31
CA ALA A 8 -25.84 -3.95 -8.19
C ALA A 8 -25.75 -4.64 -6.81
N ASN A 9 -26.22 -3.99 -5.74
CA ASN A 9 -26.12 -4.46 -4.35
C ASN A 9 -27.45 -4.92 -3.76
N ASP A 10 -28.58 -4.50 -4.35
CA ASP A 10 -29.91 -4.77 -3.82
C ASP A 10 -30.21 -6.28 -3.90
N ASN A 11 -30.44 -6.91 -2.75
CA ASN A 11 -30.63 -8.35 -2.58
C ASN A 11 -29.46 -9.28 -3.01
N SER A 12 -28.36 -8.73 -3.51
CA SER A 12 -27.11 -9.43 -3.86
C SER A 12 -26.07 -9.34 -2.73
N ALA A 13 -25.86 -8.15 -2.13
CA ALA A 13 -24.93 -7.97 -1.02
C ALA A 13 -25.53 -8.49 0.29
N ARG A 14 -24.85 -9.44 0.94
CA ARG A 14 -25.31 -10.14 2.15
C ARG A 14 -24.23 -10.14 3.24
N GLY A 15 -24.52 -10.73 4.40
CA GLY A 15 -23.55 -10.87 5.49
C GLY A 15 -23.45 -9.70 6.47
N PHE A 16 -24.29 -8.65 6.32
CA PHE A 16 -24.27 -7.49 7.24
C PHE A 16 -24.42 -7.88 8.72
N GLY A 17 -25.20 -8.92 9.04
CA GLY A 17 -25.35 -9.42 10.40
C GLY A 17 -24.07 -10.05 10.96
N VAL A 18 -23.28 -10.71 10.11
CA VAL A 18 -21.98 -11.31 10.48
C VAL A 18 -20.99 -10.19 10.80
N VAL A 19 -20.90 -9.16 9.95
CA VAL A 19 -20.06 -7.98 10.18
C VAL A 19 -20.42 -7.29 11.51
N ASP A 20 -21.72 -7.18 11.80
CA ASP A 20 -22.20 -6.63 13.06
C ASP A 20 -21.83 -7.50 14.28
N ASN A 21 -21.84 -8.83 14.14
CA ASN A 21 -21.43 -9.75 15.20
C ASN A 21 -19.93 -9.61 15.48
N ILE A 22 -19.10 -9.59 14.44
CA ILE A 22 -17.65 -9.36 14.52
C ILE A 22 -17.40 -8.01 15.21
N LYS A 23 -18.10 -6.96 14.77
CA LYS A 23 -17.97 -5.63 15.37
C LYS A 23 -18.31 -5.62 16.85
N ARG A 24 -19.39 -6.30 17.27
CA ARG A 24 -19.73 -6.38 18.70
C ARG A 24 -18.69 -7.13 19.52
N ALA A 25 -18.12 -8.21 18.98
CA ALA A 25 -17.04 -8.94 19.65
C ALA A 25 -15.79 -8.07 19.78
N LEU A 26 -15.41 -7.35 18.72
CA LEU A 26 -14.28 -6.43 18.74
C LEU A 26 -14.50 -5.23 19.66
N GLU A 27 -15.71 -4.66 19.71
CA GLU A 27 -16.01 -3.59 20.67
C GLU A 27 -16.01 -4.07 22.13
N HIS A 28 -16.17 -5.37 22.37
CA HIS A 28 -16.02 -5.95 23.70
C HIS A 28 -14.54 -6.15 24.07
N ALA A 29 -13.72 -6.60 23.12
CA ALA A 29 -12.31 -6.89 23.34
C ALA A 29 -11.41 -5.62 23.29
N CYS A 30 -11.67 -4.73 22.34
CA CYS A 30 -10.90 -3.51 22.07
C CYS A 30 -11.84 -2.35 21.66
N PRO A 31 -12.56 -1.73 22.64
CA PRO A 31 -13.57 -0.71 22.38
C PRO A 31 -13.03 0.47 21.58
N GLY A 32 -13.70 0.84 20.49
CA GLY A 32 -13.37 2.03 19.70
C GLY A 32 -12.06 1.96 18.91
N VAL A 33 -11.49 0.76 18.70
CA VAL A 33 -10.19 0.59 18.02
C VAL A 33 -10.34 0.18 16.56
N VAL A 34 -11.21 -0.80 16.26
CA VAL A 34 -11.30 -1.39 14.90
C VAL A 34 -12.47 -0.79 14.13
N SER A 35 -12.25 -0.19 12.96
CA SER A 35 -13.33 0.35 12.13
C SER A 35 -14.15 -0.77 11.46
N CYS A 36 -15.37 -0.45 11.02
CA CYS A 36 -16.15 -1.37 10.20
C CYS A 36 -15.55 -1.55 8.80
N ALA A 37 -14.87 -0.53 8.28
CA ALA A 37 -14.13 -0.62 7.04
C ALA A 37 -12.98 -1.65 7.12
N ASP A 38 -12.23 -1.68 8.22
CA ASP A 38 -11.18 -2.70 8.42
C ASP A 38 -11.77 -4.10 8.63
N ILE A 39 -12.91 -4.22 9.32
CA ILE A 39 -13.61 -5.51 9.45
C ILE A 39 -13.98 -6.07 8.08
N LEU A 40 -14.49 -5.24 7.16
CA LEU A 40 -14.85 -5.71 5.83
C LEU A 40 -13.63 -6.21 5.04
N ALA A 41 -12.51 -5.48 5.13
CA ALA A 41 -11.28 -5.86 4.42
C ALA A 41 -10.66 -7.16 4.97
N LEU A 42 -10.61 -7.30 6.31
CA LEU A 42 -10.14 -8.53 6.97
C LEU A 42 -11.07 -9.72 6.72
N ALA A 43 -12.39 -9.50 6.81
CA ALA A 43 -13.35 -10.57 6.58
C ALA A 43 -13.28 -11.10 5.14
N ALA A 44 -13.00 -10.25 4.15
CA ALA A 44 -12.82 -10.68 2.77
C ALA A 44 -11.60 -11.60 2.62
N GLU A 45 -10.47 -11.24 3.22
CA GLU A 45 -9.24 -12.04 3.17
C GLU A 45 -9.41 -13.39 3.86
N ILE A 46 -9.88 -13.40 5.10
CA ILE A 46 -10.13 -14.62 5.87
C ILE A 46 -11.15 -15.52 5.16
N SER A 47 -12.16 -14.95 4.49
CA SER A 47 -13.14 -15.75 3.75
C SER A 47 -12.52 -16.49 2.57
N VAL A 48 -11.52 -15.90 1.90
CA VAL A 48 -10.78 -16.56 0.82
C VAL A 48 -9.85 -17.64 1.38
N GLU A 49 -9.14 -17.35 2.47
CA GLU A 49 -8.28 -18.34 3.13
C GLU A 49 -9.08 -19.57 3.60
N LEU A 50 -10.24 -19.34 4.24
CA LEU A 50 -11.14 -20.41 4.69
C LEU A 50 -11.71 -21.24 3.54
N ALA A 51 -11.80 -20.67 2.33
CA ALA A 51 -12.19 -21.39 1.12
C ALA A 51 -11.00 -22.13 0.45
N GLY A 52 -9.79 -22.08 1.03
CA GLY A 52 -8.59 -22.72 0.50
C GLY A 52 -7.78 -21.86 -0.47
N GLY A 53 -8.09 -20.56 -0.56
CA GLY A 53 -7.43 -19.61 -1.44
C GLY A 53 -6.14 -19.01 -0.86
N PRO A 54 -5.53 -18.02 -1.54
CA PRO A 54 -4.37 -17.33 -1.02
C PRO A 54 -4.73 -16.45 0.17
N SER A 55 -3.80 -16.31 1.11
CA SER A 55 -3.82 -15.24 2.10
C SER A 55 -3.03 -14.02 1.61
N TRP A 56 -3.37 -12.85 2.14
CA TRP A 56 -2.61 -11.62 1.91
C TRP A 56 -2.69 -10.70 3.11
N THR A 57 -1.70 -9.81 3.25
CA THR A 57 -1.78 -8.82 4.31
C THR A 57 -2.78 -7.74 3.95
N VAL A 58 -3.78 -7.55 4.80
CA VAL A 58 -4.73 -6.44 4.69
C VAL A 58 -4.13 -5.20 5.37
N PRO A 59 -3.83 -4.11 4.63
CA PRO A 59 -3.39 -2.87 5.26
C PRO A 59 -4.52 -2.31 6.12
N LEU A 60 -4.31 -2.12 7.42
CA LEU A 60 -5.32 -1.65 8.36
C LEU A 60 -5.28 -0.13 8.55
N GLY A 61 -6.18 0.41 9.37
CA GLY A 61 -6.25 1.83 9.70
C GLY A 61 -7.29 2.59 8.89
N ARG A 62 -8.20 1.89 8.21
CA ARG A 62 -9.33 2.53 7.54
C ARG A 62 -10.24 3.18 8.57
N ARG A 63 -10.82 4.32 8.23
CA ARG A 63 -11.88 4.99 8.98
C ARG A 63 -13.21 4.73 8.30
N ASP A 64 -14.28 4.67 9.09
CA ASP A 64 -15.62 4.53 8.59
C ASP A 64 -16.07 5.81 7.90
N GLY A 65 -16.62 5.66 6.69
CA GLY A 65 -17.28 6.75 5.98
C GLY A 65 -18.50 7.28 6.74
N THR A 66 -18.64 8.60 6.74
CA THR A 66 -19.78 9.31 7.33
C THR A 66 -20.86 9.62 6.31
N THR A 67 -20.63 9.34 5.03
CA THR A 67 -21.56 9.56 3.91
C THR A 67 -21.59 8.37 2.96
N THR A 68 -22.67 8.20 2.20
CA THR A 68 -22.78 7.21 1.12
C THR A 68 -22.43 7.82 -0.23
N ASN A 69 -21.82 7.07 -1.13
CA ASN A 69 -21.49 7.45 -2.50
C ASN A 69 -22.28 6.60 -3.52
N ILE A 70 -23.54 6.96 -3.71
CA ILE A 70 -24.47 6.23 -4.59
C ILE A 70 -24.01 6.26 -6.05
N GLU A 71 -23.46 7.38 -6.52
CA GLU A 71 -22.99 7.50 -7.91
C GLU A 71 -21.82 6.57 -8.19
N SER A 72 -20.88 6.43 -7.25
CA SER A 72 -19.80 5.44 -7.41
C SER A 72 -20.34 4.01 -7.41
N ALA A 73 -21.36 3.71 -6.60
CA ALA A 73 -21.95 2.38 -6.55
C ALA A 73 -22.74 2.01 -7.82
N LYS A 74 -23.23 2.99 -8.59
CA LYS A 74 -23.83 2.75 -9.91
C LYS A 74 -22.80 2.30 -10.97
N ASN A 75 -21.53 2.61 -10.76
CA ASN A 75 -20.44 2.24 -11.66
C ASN A 75 -19.85 0.85 -11.36
N LEU A 76 -20.44 0.08 -10.44
CA LEU A 76 -20.02 -1.30 -10.19
C LEU A 76 -20.18 -2.16 -11.46
N PRO A 77 -19.30 -3.17 -11.68
CA PRO A 77 -19.44 -4.11 -12.79
C PRO A 77 -20.79 -4.83 -12.78
N SER A 78 -21.44 -4.90 -13.94
CA SER A 78 -22.66 -5.66 -14.19
C SER A 78 -22.32 -7.06 -14.72
N PRO A 79 -23.12 -8.10 -14.40
CA PRO A 79 -23.01 -9.43 -15.01
C PRO A 79 -23.13 -9.44 -16.54
N PHE A 80 -23.61 -8.34 -17.13
CA PHE A 80 -23.84 -8.20 -18.57
C PHE A 80 -22.94 -7.15 -19.22
N ASP A 81 -22.00 -6.54 -18.49
CA ASP A 81 -21.11 -5.55 -19.08
C ASP A 81 -20.24 -6.20 -20.17
N PRO A 82 -20.07 -5.55 -21.33
CA PRO A 82 -19.12 -5.99 -22.34
C PRO A 82 -17.68 -5.78 -21.85
N LEU A 83 -16.71 -6.47 -22.46
CA LEU A 83 -15.32 -6.46 -22.00
C LEU A 83 -14.74 -5.04 -21.94
N GLU A 84 -14.99 -4.22 -22.96
CA GLU A 84 -14.49 -2.84 -23.00
C GLU A 84 -14.98 -2.00 -21.80
N THR A 85 -16.25 -2.16 -21.42
CA THR A 85 -16.82 -1.49 -20.23
C THR A 85 -16.22 -2.01 -18.94
N LEU A 86 -15.97 -3.32 -18.83
CA LEU A 86 -15.26 -3.89 -17.67
C LEU A 86 -13.85 -3.30 -17.56
N GLN A 87 -13.10 -3.29 -18.66
CA GLN A 87 -11.76 -2.73 -18.70
C GLN A 87 -11.76 -1.24 -18.37
N GLU A 88 -12.72 -0.47 -18.88
CA GLU A 88 -12.86 0.95 -18.54
C GLU A 88 -13.14 1.17 -17.05
N LYS A 89 -14.08 0.42 -16.47
CA LYS A 89 -14.42 0.52 -15.04
C LYS A 89 -13.21 0.22 -14.14
N PHE A 90 -12.43 -0.81 -14.47
CA PHE A 90 -11.22 -1.16 -13.72
C PHE A 90 -10.10 -0.14 -13.92
N ARG A 91 -9.87 0.31 -15.16
CA ARG A 91 -8.86 1.34 -15.48
C ARG A 91 -9.15 2.67 -14.79
N ASN A 92 -10.42 3.05 -14.65
CA ASN A 92 -10.84 4.25 -13.91
C ASN A 92 -10.53 4.17 -12.40
N LEU A 93 -10.29 2.97 -11.89
CA LEU A 93 -9.87 2.70 -10.51
C LEU A 93 -8.36 2.43 -10.38
N GLY A 94 -7.59 2.55 -11.46
CA GLY A 94 -6.15 2.26 -11.47
C GLY A 94 -5.81 0.77 -11.42
N LEU A 95 -6.74 -0.08 -11.90
CA LEU A 95 -6.60 -1.53 -12.00
C LEU A 95 -6.45 -1.92 -13.48
N ASP A 96 -5.49 -2.80 -13.77
CA ASP A 96 -5.16 -3.24 -15.13
C ASP A 96 -5.93 -4.51 -15.56
N ASP A 97 -5.64 -5.03 -16.76
CA ASP A 97 -6.28 -6.25 -17.28
C ASP A 97 -5.94 -7.51 -16.44
N THR A 98 -4.78 -7.55 -15.79
CA THR A 98 -4.42 -8.63 -14.87
C THR A 98 -5.25 -8.53 -13.60
N ASP A 99 -5.43 -7.32 -13.07
CA ASP A 99 -6.26 -7.07 -11.90
C ASP A 99 -7.73 -7.41 -12.20
N LEU A 100 -8.23 -7.05 -13.39
CA LEU A 100 -9.57 -7.43 -13.86
C LEU A 100 -9.75 -8.94 -13.85
N VAL A 101 -8.89 -9.68 -14.57
CA VAL A 101 -9.02 -11.13 -14.67
C VAL A 101 -8.84 -11.82 -13.32
N ALA A 102 -7.86 -11.36 -12.52
CA ALA A 102 -7.61 -11.92 -11.20
C ALA A 102 -8.81 -11.70 -10.28
N LEU A 103 -9.35 -10.48 -10.15
CA LEU A 103 -10.46 -10.17 -9.25
C LEU A 103 -11.76 -10.87 -9.66
N GLN A 104 -12.02 -11.04 -10.96
CA GLN A 104 -13.13 -11.88 -11.45
C GLN A 104 -12.95 -13.36 -11.05
N GLY A 105 -11.72 -13.81 -10.82
CA GLY A 105 -11.42 -15.12 -10.24
C GLY A 105 -12.05 -15.38 -8.87
N ALA A 106 -12.55 -14.35 -8.15
CA ALA A 106 -13.38 -14.55 -6.96
C ALA A 106 -14.64 -15.38 -7.24
N HIS A 107 -15.12 -15.40 -8.49
CA HIS A 107 -16.23 -16.25 -8.94
C HIS A 107 -15.89 -17.77 -8.95
N THR A 108 -14.68 -18.18 -8.54
CA THR A 108 -14.37 -19.58 -8.22
C THR A 108 -15.19 -20.15 -7.07
N PHE A 109 -15.74 -19.30 -6.20
CA PHE A 109 -16.60 -19.73 -5.11
C PHE A 109 -17.79 -18.79 -4.95
N GLY A 110 -18.93 -19.34 -4.51
CA GLY A 110 -20.16 -18.58 -4.36
C GLY A 110 -21.18 -18.82 -5.48
N ARG A 111 -22.27 -18.05 -5.42
CA ARG A 111 -23.49 -18.31 -6.20
C ARG A 111 -24.09 -17.01 -6.72
N ALA A 112 -24.62 -17.06 -7.93
CA ALA A 112 -25.42 -15.98 -8.51
C ALA A 112 -26.90 -16.39 -8.60
N GLN A 113 -27.79 -15.40 -8.68
CA GLN A 113 -29.18 -15.67 -9.02
C GLN A 113 -29.29 -16.06 -10.50
N CYS A 114 -30.10 -17.05 -10.82
CA CYS A 114 -30.20 -17.64 -12.17
C CYS A 114 -30.56 -16.60 -13.23
N GLN A 115 -31.33 -15.57 -12.88
CA GLN A 115 -31.72 -14.49 -13.80
C GLN A 115 -30.52 -13.68 -14.35
N PHE A 116 -29.37 -13.73 -13.68
CA PHE A 116 -28.15 -13.04 -14.09
C PHE A 116 -27.15 -13.95 -14.82
N THR A 117 -27.50 -15.22 -15.03
CA THR A 117 -26.63 -16.20 -15.67
C THR A 117 -26.94 -16.33 -17.16
N GLN A 118 -25.96 -16.81 -17.94
CA GLN A 118 -26.10 -17.05 -19.38
C GLN A 118 -27.25 -18.01 -19.72
N ARG A 119 -27.55 -18.97 -18.83
CA ARG A 119 -28.58 -19.99 -19.06
C ARG A 119 -29.97 -19.58 -18.54
N ASN A 120 -30.05 -18.45 -17.84
CA ASN A 120 -31.24 -17.98 -17.15
C ASN A 120 -31.84 -19.05 -16.19
N CYS A 121 -32.98 -18.75 -15.57
CA CYS A 121 -33.70 -19.69 -14.70
C CYS A 121 -34.39 -20.79 -15.51
N THR A 122 -34.39 -22.03 -15.01
CA THR A 122 -35.14 -23.12 -15.64
C THR A 122 -36.65 -22.98 -15.37
N ALA A 123 -37.48 -23.59 -16.22
CA ALA A 123 -38.93 -23.50 -16.11
C ALA A 123 -39.42 -23.97 -14.71
N GLY A 124 -40.11 -23.08 -14.00
CA GLY A 124 -40.60 -23.31 -12.63
C GLY A 124 -39.68 -22.81 -11.51
N GLN A 125 -38.48 -22.31 -11.82
CA GLN A 125 -37.62 -21.64 -10.83
C GLN A 125 -38.01 -20.18 -10.62
N SER A 126 -37.90 -19.69 -9.39
CA SER A 126 -37.96 -18.26 -9.09
C SER A 126 -36.71 -17.55 -9.61
N GLU A 127 -36.84 -16.28 -10.03
CA GLU A 127 -35.72 -15.44 -10.49
C GLU A 127 -34.53 -15.40 -9.51
N GLY A 128 -34.81 -15.49 -8.20
CA GLY A 128 -33.80 -15.51 -7.14
C GLY A 128 -33.15 -16.87 -6.85
N ALA A 129 -33.44 -17.92 -7.63
CA ALA A 129 -32.83 -19.23 -7.42
C ALA A 129 -31.32 -19.18 -7.67
N LEU A 130 -30.53 -19.83 -6.82
CA LEU A 130 -29.08 -19.72 -6.84
C LEU A 130 -28.42 -20.78 -7.72
N VAL A 131 -27.40 -20.37 -8.47
CA VAL A 131 -26.54 -21.20 -9.31
C VAL A 131 -25.09 -21.00 -8.90
N ASN A 132 -24.34 -22.09 -8.73
CA ASN A 132 -22.92 -22.03 -8.41
C ASN A 132 -22.14 -21.40 -9.57
N LEU A 133 -21.31 -20.41 -9.26
CA LEU A 133 -20.48 -19.72 -10.26
C LEU A 133 -19.36 -20.64 -10.79
N ASP A 134 -18.84 -21.52 -9.93
CA ASP A 134 -18.04 -22.66 -10.32
C ASP A 134 -18.85 -23.97 -10.19
N GLY A 135 -19.07 -24.63 -11.33
CA GLY A 135 -19.79 -25.91 -11.36
C GLY A 135 -18.92 -27.12 -11.00
N VAL A 136 -17.60 -26.95 -10.90
CA VAL A 136 -16.64 -28.03 -10.63
C VAL A 136 -16.34 -28.09 -9.13
N THR A 137 -16.02 -26.96 -8.53
CA THR A 137 -15.59 -26.84 -7.13
C THR A 137 -16.27 -25.65 -6.43
N PRO A 138 -17.61 -25.69 -6.25
CA PRO A 138 -18.45 -24.53 -5.90
C PRO A 138 -18.13 -23.83 -4.57
N ASP A 139 -17.47 -24.52 -3.65
CA ASP A 139 -17.14 -24.04 -2.31
C ASP A 139 -15.61 -24.04 -2.05
N VAL A 140 -14.78 -24.16 -3.11
CA VAL A 140 -13.32 -24.15 -3.01
C VAL A 140 -12.76 -23.00 -3.85
N PHE A 141 -11.83 -22.25 -3.29
CA PHE A 141 -11.09 -21.24 -4.03
C PHE A 141 -9.94 -21.90 -4.79
N ASP A 142 -10.10 -22.10 -6.10
CA ASP A 142 -9.08 -22.70 -6.96
C ASP A 142 -9.11 -22.07 -8.37
N ASN A 143 -8.49 -22.71 -9.36
CA ASN A 143 -8.46 -22.19 -10.73
C ASN A 143 -9.46 -22.87 -11.69
N LYS A 144 -10.40 -23.68 -11.20
CA LYS A 144 -11.38 -24.40 -12.05
C LYS A 144 -12.38 -23.46 -12.71
N TYR A 145 -12.66 -22.31 -12.10
CA TYR A 145 -13.35 -21.18 -12.71
C TYR A 145 -12.83 -20.87 -14.12
N TYR A 146 -11.52 -20.68 -14.28
CA TYR A 146 -10.94 -20.37 -15.59
C TYR A 146 -11.07 -21.53 -16.58
N GLY A 147 -11.05 -22.77 -16.08
CA GLY A 147 -11.39 -23.94 -16.89
C GLY A 147 -12.79 -23.82 -17.48
N ASN A 148 -13.79 -23.44 -16.67
CA ASN A 148 -15.16 -23.23 -17.16
C ASN A 148 -15.22 -22.16 -18.27
N LEU A 149 -14.46 -21.07 -18.14
CA LEU A 149 -14.36 -20.03 -19.17
C LEU A 149 -13.80 -20.60 -20.49
N LEU A 150 -12.72 -21.39 -20.42
CA LEU A 150 -12.10 -22.03 -21.60
C LEU A 150 -13.06 -22.99 -22.32
N TRP A 151 -13.97 -23.64 -21.60
CA TRP A 151 -14.98 -24.53 -22.17
C TRP A 151 -16.26 -23.82 -22.61
N GLY A 152 -16.33 -22.49 -22.55
CA GLY A 152 -17.56 -21.74 -22.87
C GLY A 152 -18.68 -21.97 -21.87
N ARG A 153 -18.34 -22.22 -20.59
CA ARG A 153 -19.25 -22.61 -19.51
C ARG A 153 -19.26 -21.62 -18.34
N ALA A 154 -18.73 -20.41 -18.52
CA ALA A 154 -18.85 -19.39 -17.49
C ALA A 154 -20.34 -19.12 -17.18
N GLN A 155 -20.69 -18.93 -15.91
CA GLN A 155 -22.09 -18.70 -15.55
C GLN A 155 -22.54 -17.28 -15.89
N LEU A 156 -21.68 -16.28 -15.70
CA LEU A 156 -22.01 -14.89 -16.02
C LEU A 156 -21.55 -14.54 -17.45
N PRO A 157 -22.33 -13.76 -18.21
CA PRO A 157 -21.88 -13.22 -19.49
C PRO A 157 -20.58 -12.39 -19.39
N SER A 158 -20.48 -11.54 -18.37
CA SER A 158 -19.30 -10.70 -18.08
C SER A 158 -18.02 -11.49 -17.84
N ASP A 159 -18.13 -12.73 -17.35
CA ASP A 159 -16.99 -13.62 -17.20
C ASP A 159 -16.51 -14.16 -18.56
N GLN A 160 -17.46 -14.57 -19.40
CA GLN A 160 -17.13 -15.24 -20.66
C GLN A 160 -16.49 -14.30 -21.67
N VAL A 161 -16.87 -13.02 -21.67
CA VAL A 161 -16.30 -12.00 -22.56
C VAL A 161 -14.81 -11.78 -22.32
N MET A 162 -14.26 -12.09 -21.12
CA MET A 162 -12.81 -12.07 -20.87
C MET A 162 -12.02 -13.06 -21.74
N LEU A 163 -12.71 -13.99 -22.41
CA LEU A 163 -12.13 -14.93 -23.36
C LEU A 163 -12.75 -14.82 -24.77
N SER A 164 -14.07 -14.65 -24.85
CA SER A 164 -14.80 -14.75 -26.12
C SER A 164 -14.90 -13.44 -26.91
N ASP A 165 -14.69 -12.29 -26.27
CA ASP A 165 -14.71 -11.00 -26.95
C ASP A 165 -13.51 -10.88 -27.91
N PRO A 166 -13.66 -10.32 -29.13
CA PRO A 166 -12.54 -10.09 -30.03
C PRO A 166 -11.37 -9.31 -29.41
N VAL A 167 -11.66 -8.33 -28.55
CA VAL A 167 -10.63 -7.51 -27.86
C VAL A 167 -9.84 -8.35 -26.85
N ALA A 168 -10.44 -9.41 -26.30
CA ALA A 168 -9.81 -10.28 -25.31
C ALA A 168 -8.53 -10.93 -25.83
N ALA A 169 -8.42 -11.19 -27.14
CA ALA A 169 -7.30 -11.90 -27.75
C ALA A 169 -5.93 -11.27 -27.44
N GLY A 170 -5.87 -9.92 -27.36
CA GLY A 170 -4.67 -9.17 -27.03
C GLY A 170 -4.59 -8.67 -25.58
N THR A 171 -5.59 -8.95 -24.76
CA THR A 171 -5.73 -8.38 -23.41
C THR A 171 -5.96 -9.46 -22.36
N THR A 172 -7.21 -9.84 -22.09
CA THR A 172 -7.60 -10.73 -21.00
C THR A 172 -7.47 -12.23 -21.32
N ALA A 173 -7.63 -12.65 -22.58
CA ALA A 173 -7.62 -14.07 -22.96
C ALA A 173 -6.28 -14.79 -22.67
N PRO A 174 -5.10 -14.18 -22.92
CA PRO A 174 -3.83 -14.78 -22.50
C PRO A 174 -3.73 -14.98 -20.98
N ILE A 175 -4.28 -14.06 -20.19
CA ILE A 175 -4.26 -14.10 -18.72
C ILE A 175 -5.17 -15.20 -18.21
N VAL A 176 -6.38 -15.35 -18.77
CA VAL A 176 -7.31 -16.45 -18.48
C VAL A 176 -6.65 -17.81 -18.73
N ARG A 177 -5.97 -17.99 -19.88
CA ARG A 177 -5.23 -19.22 -20.18
C ARG A 177 -4.10 -19.48 -19.19
N ARG A 178 -3.35 -18.43 -18.84
CA ARG A 178 -2.26 -18.51 -17.84
C ARG A 178 -2.77 -18.98 -16.49
N PHE A 179 -3.83 -18.36 -15.96
CA PHE A 179 -4.40 -18.71 -14.66
C PHE A 179 -5.07 -20.08 -14.64
N SER A 180 -5.75 -20.47 -15.74
CA SER A 180 -6.28 -21.83 -15.89
C SER A 180 -5.19 -22.90 -15.82
N GLY A 181 -3.99 -22.62 -16.34
CA GLY A 181 -2.86 -23.56 -16.33
C GLY A 181 -2.01 -23.48 -15.05
N ASN A 182 -2.13 -22.42 -14.25
CA ASN A 182 -1.24 -22.16 -13.13
C ASN A 182 -1.96 -21.50 -11.94
N GLN A 183 -2.44 -22.33 -11.01
CA GLN A 183 -3.13 -21.86 -9.80
C GLN A 183 -2.23 -20.98 -8.91
N LYS A 184 -0.93 -21.30 -8.79
CA LYS A 184 -0.01 -20.50 -7.99
C LYS A 184 0.12 -19.08 -8.53
N ASP A 185 0.15 -18.95 -9.86
CA ASP A 185 0.18 -17.65 -10.51
C ASP A 185 -1.12 -16.88 -10.35
N PHE A 186 -2.27 -17.55 -10.52
CA PHE A 186 -3.57 -16.97 -10.21
C PHE A 186 -3.62 -16.44 -8.76
N PHE A 187 -3.26 -17.26 -7.78
CA PHE A 187 -3.31 -16.92 -6.36
C PHE A 187 -2.45 -15.71 -6.01
N ARG A 188 -1.22 -15.65 -6.55
CA ARG A 188 -0.32 -14.51 -6.36
C ARG A 188 -0.91 -13.22 -6.91
N ASN A 189 -1.46 -13.26 -8.13
CA ASN A 189 -2.06 -12.09 -8.77
C ASN A 189 -3.38 -11.69 -8.08
N PHE A 190 -4.18 -12.66 -7.62
CA PHE A 190 -5.39 -12.41 -6.84
C PHE A 190 -5.09 -11.66 -5.55
N ALA A 191 -4.14 -12.15 -4.75
CA ALA A 191 -3.68 -11.51 -3.52
C ALA A 191 -3.20 -10.07 -3.77
N ALA A 192 -2.34 -9.87 -4.79
CA ALA A 192 -1.86 -8.54 -5.16
C ALA A 192 -3.00 -7.59 -5.60
N SER A 193 -3.95 -8.10 -6.38
CA SER A 193 -5.10 -7.32 -6.87
C SER A 193 -6.06 -6.96 -5.73
N MET A 194 -6.28 -7.85 -4.76
CA MET A 194 -7.09 -7.58 -3.57
C MET A 194 -6.47 -6.48 -2.71
N VAL A 195 -5.13 -6.44 -2.59
CA VAL A 195 -4.43 -5.33 -1.92
C VAL A 195 -4.60 -4.03 -2.68
N LYS A 196 -4.42 -4.02 -4.01
CA LYS A 196 -4.64 -2.83 -4.85
C LYS A 196 -6.08 -2.31 -4.68
N MET A 197 -7.08 -3.19 -4.86
CA MET A 197 -8.50 -2.85 -4.76
C MET A 197 -8.88 -2.36 -3.36
N GLY A 198 -8.40 -3.03 -2.29
CA GLY A 198 -8.67 -2.66 -0.91
C GLY A 198 -8.04 -1.32 -0.48
N ASN A 199 -7.13 -0.77 -1.29
CA ASN A 199 -6.44 0.51 -1.08
C ASN A 199 -6.90 1.61 -2.03
N ILE A 200 -8.01 1.43 -2.76
CA ILE A 200 -8.59 2.49 -3.57
C ILE A 200 -9.18 3.56 -2.63
N SER A 201 -8.40 4.61 -2.36
CA SER A 201 -8.80 5.80 -1.61
C SER A 201 -9.50 5.53 -0.25
N PRO A 202 -8.95 4.67 0.64
CA PRO A 202 -9.52 4.49 1.96
C PRO A 202 -9.46 5.80 2.75
N LEU A 203 -10.49 6.05 3.57
CA LEU A 203 -10.44 7.09 4.58
C LEU A 203 -9.46 6.64 5.67
N THR A 204 -8.54 7.50 6.10
CA THR A 204 -7.56 7.21 7.15
C THR A 204 -7.38 8.42 8.07
N GLY A 205 -6.58 8.28 9.14
CA GLY A 205 -6.25 9.42 10.00
C GLY A 205 -7.47 10.06 10.65
N ARG A 206 -7.77 11.31 10.29
CA ARG A 206 -8.94 12.07 10.79
C ARG A 206 -10.12 12.10 9.82
N ASP A 207 -10.01 11.47 8.66
CA ASP A 207 -10.97 11.61 7.56
C ASP A 207 -12.16 10.63 7.66
N GLY A 208 -12.61 10.33 8.87
CA GLY A 208 -13.76 9.46 9.14
C GLY A 208 -13.78 9.04 10.61
N ASP A 209 -14.68 8.12 10.95
CA ASP A 209 -14.91 7.72 12.35
C ASP A 209 -14.55 6.25 12.62
N ILE A 210 -14.43 5.87 13.90
CA ILE A 210 -14.62 4.47 14.30
C ILE A 210 -16.00 4.38 14.93
N ARG A 211 -16.96 3.80 14.20
CA ARG A 211 -18.32 3.64 14.71
C ARG A 211 -18.38 2.43 15.64
N LYS A 212 -19.16 2.49 16.72
CA LYS A 212 -19.45 1.31 17.57
C LYS A 212 -20.41 0.32 16.91
N ASN A 213 -21.12 0.75 15.86
CA ASN A 213 -22.09 -0.06 15.13
C ASN A 213 -22.00 0.26 13.62
N CYS A 214 -21.75 -0.77 12.81
CA CYS A 214 -21.53 -0.61 11.37
C CYS A 214 -22.76 -0.18 10.57
N ARG A 215 -23.96 -0.32 11.16
CA ARG A 215 -25.24 0.04 10.53
C ARG A 215 -25.84 1.34 11.04
N ARG A 216 -25.26 2.01 12.05
CA ARG A 216 -25.77 3.29 12.57
C ARG A 216 -24.72 4.38 12.40
N GLN A 217 -25.13 5.56 11.93
CA GLN A 217 -24.30 6.76 12.08
C GLN A 217 -24.28 7.18 13.56
N PRO A 218 -23.18 7.76 14.05
CA PRO A 218 -23.22 8.44 15.34
C PRO A 218 -24.27 9.55 15.27
N ALA A 219 -25.08 9.70 16.33
CA ALA A 219 -25.99 10.83 16.44
C ALA A 219 -25.17 12.12 16.34
N SER A 220 -25.60 13.02 15.44
CA SER A 220 -24.97 14.29 15.06
C SER A 220 -23.93 14.84 16.04
N SER A 221 -22.72 15.05 15.52
CA SER A 221 -21.60 15.79 16.14
C SER A 221 -21.84 17.30 16.30
N LEU A 222 -23.07 17.71 16.64
CA LEU A 222 -23.39 19.12 16.93
C LEU A 222 -22.84 19.60 18.29
N ALA A 223 -22.24 18.73 19.12
CA ALA A 223 -21.90 19.05 20.50
C ALA A 223 -20.41 19.34 20.80
N TRP A 224 -19.49 19.30 19.83
CA TRP A 224 -18.05 19.47 20.12
C TRP A 224 -17.31 20.48 19.22
N ARG A 225 -17.98 21.53 18.73
CA ARG A 225 -17.34 22.61 17.94
C ARG A 225 -17.23 23.97 18.64
N ILE A 226 -17.29 24.04 19.97
CA ILE A 226 -16.92 25.28 20.68
C ILE A 226 -16.16 24.97 21.98
N ALA A 227 -14.83 25.01 21.91
CA ALA A 227 -13.97 25.51 22.99
C ALA A 227 -12.57 25.83 22.41
N PRO A 228 -12.10 27.09 22.48
CA PRO A 228 -10.71 27.43 22.20
C PRO A 228 -9.80 27.05 23.40
N PRO A 229 -8.46 27.02 23.21
CA PRO A 229 -7.53 26.50 24.19
C PRO A 229 -7.26 27.53 25.29
N VAL A 230 -7.26 27.10 26.55
CA VAL A 230 -6.68 27.90 27.65
C VAL A 230 -5.62 27.06 28.33
N TRP A 231 -4.37 27.46 28.08
CA TRP A 231 -3.21 27.10 28.87
C TRP A 231 -3.17 27.94 30.16
N LEU A 232 -2.64 27.33 31.23
CA LEU A 232 -2.18 27.91 32.51
C LEU A 232 -3.25 28.33 33.54
N ALA A 233 -3.29 27.63 34.68
CA ALA A 233 -2.94 28.21 36.00
C ALA A 233 -3.09 27.22 37.16
N ASN A 234 -2.06 27.25 38.03
CA ASN A 234 -2.06 27.07 39.49
C ASN A 234 -2.15 25.70 40.16
N GLN A 235 -0.95 25.24 40.53
CA GLN A 235 -0.48 24.93 41.90
C GLN A 235 -1.44 25.07 43.10
N GLN A 236 -1.33 24.05 43.96
CA GLN A 236 -1.36 24.02 45.44
C GLN A 236 -2.69 24.28 46.18
N VAL A 237 -3.09 23.35 47.05
CA VAL A 237 -2.94 23.42 48.53
C VAL A 237 -3.53 22.17 49.23
N PHE A 238 -2.67 21.56 50.05
CA PHE A 238 -2.81 20.77 51.28
C PHE A 238 -4.19 20.38 51.91
N LEU A 239 -4.27 19.07 52.22
CA LEU A 239 -4.41 18.42 53.56
C LEU A 239 -5.67 18.67 54.43
N LEU A 240 -6.32 17.58 54.88
CA LEU A 240 -6.47 17.25 56.31
C LEU A 240 -7.01 15.82 56.55
N VAL A 241 -6.41 15.20 57.57
CA VAL A 241 -6.68 13.90 58.19
C VAL A 241 -7.72 14.05 59.30
N THR A 242 -8.56 13.04 59.54
CA THR A 242 -9.04 12.71 60.90
C THR A 242 -9.21 11.20 61.09
N ILE A 243 -8.70 10.73 62.24
CA ILE A 243 -8.68 9.37 62.80
C ILE A 243 -9.69 9.30 63.96
N ALA A 244 -10.35 8.16 64.17
CA ALA A 244 -10.90 7.70 65.47
C ALA A 244 -10.92 6.15 65.51
N HIS A 245 -9.96 5.48 66.18
CA HIS A 245 -9.94 4.92 67.56
C HIS A 245 -10.86 3.69 67.83
N MET A 246 -10.27 2.47 67.89
CA MET A 246 -10.12 1.53 69.06
C MET A 246 -11.32 0.55 69.31
N ALA A 247 -11.24 -0.75 69.67
CA ALA A 247 -10.21 -1.79 69.94
C ALA A 247 -10.91 -3.21 69.94
N PRO A 248 -10.45 -4.33 70.60
CA PRO A 248 -9.75 -5.48 69.97
C PRO A 248 -10.34 -6.90 70.28
N SER A 249 -9.54 -7.93 69.96
CA SER A 249 -9.60 -9.40 70.24
C SER A 249 -10.22 -10.26 69.12
N SER A 250 -9.62 -11.35 68.64
CA SER A 250 -8.88 -12.42 69.33
C SER A 250 -7.84 -13.13 68.45
N ARG A 251 -6.87 -13.74 69.13
CA ARG A 251 -5.68 -14.47 68.65
C ARG A 251 -6.01 -15.70 67.79
N PHE A 252 -5.23 -15.98 66.74
CA PHE A 252 -4.82 -17.34 66.35
C PHE A 252 -3.52 -17.31 65.54
N SER A 253 -2.75 -18.39 65.68
CA SER A 253 -1.29 -18.52 65.55
C SER A 253 -0.71 -18.56 64.12
N LEU A 254 0.57 -18.20 64.02
CA LEU A 254 1.44 -18.31 62.85
C LEU A 254 1.73 -19.76 62.44
N ALA A 255 1.76 -20.02 61.11
CA ALA A 255 2.74 -20.87 60.44
C ALA A 255 2.74 -20.57 58.91
N PRO A 256 3.87 -20.74 58.20
CA PRO A 256 4.17 -20.00 56.98
C PRO A 256 3.66 -20.71 55.72
N ARG A 257 2.89 -19.99 54.89
CA ARG A 257 2.64 -20.38 53.49
C ARG A 257 3.35 -19.41 52.55
N GLY A 258 4.66 -19.28 52.75
CA GLY A 258 5.53 -18.36 52.01
C GLY A 258 6.21 -18.93 50.77
N SER A 259 5.82 -20.12 50.29
CA SER A 259 6.59 -20.82 49.23
C SER A 259 5.77 -21.29 48.03
N PHE A 260 4.47 -20.98 47.96
CA PHE A 260 3.64 -21.30 46.78
C PHE A 260 3.24 -20.08 45.95
N LEU A 261 3.25 -18.88 46.55
CA LEU A 261 2.96 -17.63 45.84
C LEU A 261 4.19 -17.05 45.13
N LEU A 262 5.41 -17.36 45.61
CA LEU A 262 6.64 -16.93 44.95
C LEU A 262 6.96 -17.76 43.70
N THR A 263 6.60 -19.05 43.68
CA THR A 263 6.82 -19.93 42.53
C THR A 263 5.81 -19.68 41.40
N VAL A 264 4.57 -19.33 41.72
CA VAL A 264 3.58 -18.89 40.71
C VAL A 264 3.92 -17.48 40.19
N ALA A 265 4.41 -16.57 41.04
CA ALA A 265 4.86 -15.25 40.59
C ALA A 265 6.12 -15.33 39.71
N LEU A 266 7.06 -16.24 39.99
CA LEU A 266 8.22 -16.48 39.11
C LEU A 266 7.83 -17.21 37.80
N LEU A 267 6.88 -18.15 37.84
CA LEU A 267 6.38 -18.79 36.61
C LEU A 267 5.61 -17.81 35.72
N VAL A 268 4.84 -16.89 36.31
CA VAL A 268 4.15 -15.83 35.56
C VAL A 268 5.14 -14.80 35.02
N LEU A 269 6.23 -14.47 35.73
CA LEU A 269 7.31 -13.64 35.17
C LEU A 269 8.14 -14.34 34.09
N LEU A 270 8.31 -15.66 34.14
CA LEU A 270 8.99 -16.46 33.11
C LEU A 270 8.11 -16.77 31.89
N LEU A 271 6.78 -16.69 32.03
CA LEU A 271 5.80 -16.80 30.94
C LEU A 271 5.35 -15.44 30.38
N SER A 272 5.81 -14.32 30.97
CA SER A 272 5.59 -12.96 30.45
C SER A 272 6.70 -12.49 29.51
N GLN A 273 7.48 -13.40 28.91
CA GLN A 273 8.05 -13.10 27.61
C GLN A 273 6.89 -13.19 26.61
N GLU A 274 6.12 -12.11 26.52
CA GLU A 274 5.41 -11.75 25.30
C GLU A 274 6.46 -11.77 24.19
N THR A 275 6.56 -12.90 23.49
CA THR A 275 7.16 -12.94 22.17
C THR A 275 6.34 -11.95 21.38
N HIS A 276 6.86 -10.73 21.23
CA HIS A 276 6.27 -9.72 20.38
C HIS A 276 6.25 -10.34 18.99
N GLY A 277 5.10 -10.91 18.65
CA GLY A 277 4.84 -11.51 17.36
C GLY A 277 4.98 -10.40 16.36
N HIS A 278 6.17 -10.31 15.76
CA HIS A 278 6.39 -9.47 14.60
C HIS A 278 5.45 -10.01 13.52
N GLY A 279 4.36 -9.28 13.27
CA GLY A 279 3.39 -9.66 12.26
C GLY A 279 4.11 -10.02 10.96
N ALA A 280 3.72 -11.15 10.36
CA ALA A 280 4.34 -11.68 9.15
C ALA A 280 4.00 -10.85 7.88
N GLY A 281 3.57 -9.59 8.03
CA GLY A 281 3.06 -8.77 6.94
C GLY A 281 3.14 -7.27 7.24
N LEU A 282 3.00 -6.46 6.19
CA LEU A 282 3.07 -5.01 6.29
C LEU A 282 1.78 -4.38 6.85
N SER A 283 1.91 -3.46 7.79
CA SER A 283 0.80 -2.69 8.36
C SER A 283 1.15 -1.21 8.49
N SER A 284 0.18 -0.32 8.27
CA SER A 284 0.33 1.11 8.52
C SER A 284 0.59 1.44 10.00
N SER A 285 0.10 0.59 10.90
CA SER A 285 0.22 0.72 12.35
C SER A 285 1.35 -0.12 12.96
N PHE A 286 2.25 -0.67 12.12
CA PHE A 286 3.25 -1.66 12.55
C PHE A 286 4.10 -1.19 13.74
N TYR A 287 4.41 0.11 13.82
CA TYR A 287 5.23 0.69 14.89
C TYR A 287 4.42 1.39 16.00
N ASP A 288 3.10 1.41 15.96
CA ASP A 288 2.29 2.21 16.89
C ASP A 288 2.50 1.82 18.36
N GLY A 289 2.69 0.52 18.62
CA GLY A 289 2.96 -0.02 19.96
C GLY A 289 4.44 -0.08 20.34
N SER A 290 5.34 -0.27 19.37
CA SER A 290 6.77 -0.57 19.62
C SER A 290 7.69 0.64 19.44
N CYS A 291 7.31 1.58 18.57
CA CYS A 291 8.00 2.85 18.40
C CYS A 291 7.01 3.98 18.05
N PRO A 292 6.16 4.39 19.00
CA PRO A 292 5.22 5.48 18.77
C PRO A 292 5.98 6.76 18.38
N GLY A 293 5.48 7.46 17.36
CA GLY A 293 6.13 8.67 16.83
C GLY A 293 7.23 8.41 15.79
N THR A 294 7.41 7.17 15.31
CA THR A 294 8.35 6.82 14.22
C THR A 294 8.28 7.82 13.07
N ARG A 295 7.08 8.06 12.53
CA ARG A 295 6.87 8.98 11.40
C ARG A 295 7.30 10.42 11.73
N ASP A 296 7.01 10.90 12.94
CA ASP A 296 7.35 12.26 13.37
C ASP A 296 8.86 12.46 13.53
N ILE A 297 9.56 11.44 14.02
CA ILE A 297 11.03 11.44 14.12
C ILE A 297 11.64 11.51 12.72
N VAL A 298 11.20 10.65 11.80
CA VAL A 298 11.64 10.66 10.40
C VAL A 298 11.39 12.03 9.77
N ARG A 299 10.17 12.58 9.96
CA ARG A 299 9.79 13.88 9.41
C ARG A 299 10.67 15.01 9.90
N ARG A 300 10.98 15.06 11.19
CA ARG A 300 11.82 16.12 11.75
C ARG A 300 13.21 16.14 11.11
N VAL A 301 13.85 14.98 10.98
CA VAL A 301 15.19 14.89 10.39
C VAL A 301 15.17 15.32 8.91
N ILE A 302 14.13 14.95 8.14
CA ILE A 302 13.98 15.39 6.74
C ILE A 302 13.70 16.89 6.67
N GLN A 303 12.90 17.43 7.59
CA GLN A 303 12.61 18.86 7.67
C GLN A 303 13.84 19.70 8.00
N ASP A 304 14.78 19.19 8.80
CA ASP A 304 16.04 19.87 9.08
C ASP A 304 16.98 19.75 7.86
N ALA A 305 17.06 18.57 7.26
CA ALA A 305 17.92 18.32 6.11
C ALA A 305 17.51 19.13 4.86
N ARG A 306 16.20 19.30 4.62
CA ARG A 306 15.70 20.09 3.47
C ARG A 306 16.04 21.59 3.61
N VAL A 307 16.18 22.11 4.84
CA VAL A 307 16.54 23.51 5.07
C VAL A 307 18.00 23.75 4.67
N ALA A 308 18.88 22.78 4.91
CA ALA A 308 20.27 22.83 4.48
C ALA A 308 20.42 22.58 2.96
N ASP A 309 19.59 21.71 2.39
CA ASP A 309 19.60 21.41 0.95
C ASP A 309 18.20 21.04 0.46
N ALA A 310 17.58 21.94 -0.32
CA ALA A 310 16.24 21.78 -0.87
C ALA A 310 16.06 20.53 -1.75
N ARG A 311 17.14 19.91 -2.21
CA ARG A 311 17.12 18.70 -3.04
C ARG A 311 16.92 17.41 -2.25
N ILE A 312 17.02 17.44 -0.92
CA ILE A 312 16.93 16.23 -0.08
C ILE A 312 15.61 15.48 -0.28
N PRO A 313 14.43 16.14 -0.30
CA PRO A 313 13.17 15.46 -0.57
C PRO A 313 13.17 14.62 -1.87
N ALA A 314 13.58 15.20 -2.99
CA ALA A 314 13.68 14.49 -4.26
C ALA A 314 14.73 13.35 -4.20
N SER A 315 15.84 13.58 -3.48
CA SER A 315 16.89 12.58 -3.29
C SER A 315 16.38 11.35 -2.53
N LEU A 316 15.57 11.55 -1.49
CA LEU A 316 15.05 10.45 -0.65
C LEU A 316 13.99 9.61 -1.40
N ILE A 317 13.14 10.23 -2.22
CA ILE A 317 12.26 9.47 -3.12
C ILE A 317 13.08 8.63 -4.09
N ARG A 318 14.12 9.21 -4.70
CA ARG A 318 15.01 8.48 -5.60
C ARG A 318 15.62 7.26 -4.90
N LEU A 319 16.06 7.37 -3.65
CA LEU A 319 16.57 6.22 -2.89
C LEU A 319 15.51 5.12 -2.74
N HIS A 320 14.27 5.46 -2.41
CA HIS A 320 13.21 4.46 -2.30
C HIS A 320 12.88 3.79 -3.64
N PHE A 321 12.80 4.56 -4.73
CA PHE A 321 12.60 4.01 -6.08
C PHE A 321 13.73 3.06 -6.47
N HIS A 322 14.98 3.49 -6.27
CA HIS A 322 16.18 2.74 -6.64
C HIS A 322 16.40 1.49 -5.77
N ASP A 323 15.81 1.42 -4.59
CA ASP A 323 15.79 0.23 -3.75
C ASP A 323 14.71 -0.76 -4.26
N CYS A 324 13.48 -0.27 -4.44
CA CYS A 324 12.34 -1.07 -4.86
C CYS A 324 12.44 -1.67 -6.27
N PHE A 325 13.03 -0.96 -7.23
CA PHE A 325 13.15 -1.41 -8.63
C PHE A 325 14.26 -2.45 -8.85
N VAL A 326 15.01 -2.83 -7.80
CA VAL A 326 16.14 -3.75 -7.88
C VAL A 326 15.79 -5.13 -7.33
N ASN A 327 15.90 -5.34 -6.03
CA ASN A 327 15.70 -6.65 -5.38
C ASN A 327 14.49 -6.69 -4.44
N GLY A 328 13.59 -5.71 -4.59
CA GLY A 328 12.51 -5.44 -3.66
C GLY A 328 12.89 -4.34 -2.67
N CYS A 329 11.89 -3.75 -2.03
CA CYS A 329 12.05 -2.60 -1.14
C CYS A 329 12.68 -2.99 0.23
N ASP A 330 13.87 -3.57 0.25
CA ASP A 330 14.49 -4.18 1.43
C ASP A 330 15.67 -3.37 2.01
N GLY A 331 15.94 -2.18 1.49
CA GLY A 331 17.03 -1.33 1.95
C GLY A 331 18.43 -1.82 1.56
N SER A 332 18.56 -2.79 0.65
CA SER A 332 19.84 -3.29 0.14
C SER A 332 20.68 -2.19 -0.51
N LEU A 333 20.03 -1.20 -1.15
CA LEU A 333 20.70 -0.01 -1.72
C LEU A 333 21.58 0.74 -0.71
N LEU A 334 21.25 0.65 0.57
CA LEU A 334 21.94 1.39 1.62
C LEU A 334 23.28 0.75 2.03
N LEU A 335 23.53 -0.52 1.70
CA LEU A 335 24.75 -1.23 2.06
C LEU A 335 25.99 -0.65 1.36
N ASP A 336 27.10 -0.53 2.08
CA ASP A 336 28.42 -0.29 1.45
C ASP A 336 29.13 -1.63 1.20
N ASP A 337 30.23 -1.57 0.43
CA ASP A 337 31.10 -2.72 0.23
C ASP A 337 31.58 -3.31 1.57
N ASP A 338 31.47 -4.62 1.68
CA ASP A 338 31.94 -5.40 2.83
C ASP A 338 32.45 -6.76 2.34
N ALA A 339 33.78 -6.88 2.26
CA ALA A 339 34.42 -8.10 1.77
C ALA A 339 34.19 -9.30 2.70
N GLN A 340 33.94 -9.08 3.99
CA GLN A 340 33.71 -10.19 4.94
C GLN A 340 32.28 -10.72 4.81
N ALA A 341 31.31 -9.85 4.54
CA ALA A 341 29.92 -10.22 4.29
C ALA A 341 29.62 -10.53 2.81
N ALA A 342 30.65 -10.54 1.94
CA ALA A 342 30.52 -10.70 0.49
C ALA A 342 29.53 -9.70 -0.16
N ILE A 343 29.50 -8.47 0.36
CA ILE A 343 28.66 -7.39 -0.16
C ILE A 343 29.45 -6.56 -1.17
N MET A 344 28.91 -6.46 -2.38
CA MET A 344 29.25 -5.46 -3.37
C MET A 344 28.14 -4.41 -3.41
N THR A 345 28.48 -3.13 -3.25
CA THR A 345 27.48 -2.06 -3.11
C THR A 345 26.78 -1.74 -4.43
N GLU A 346 25.46 -1.59 -4.37
CA GLU A 346 24.65 -1.09 -5.48
C GLU A 346 24.90 0.38 -5.76
N LYS A 347 25.55 1.10 -4.85
CA LYS A 347 25.83 2.53 -5.00
C LYS A 347 26.82 2.84 -6.12
N ASN A 348 27.64 1.86 -6.49
CA ASN A 348 28.67 2.03 -7.50
C ASN A 348 28.21 1.58 -8.90
N VAL A 349 26.95 1.14 -9.06
CA VAL A 349 26.41 0.86 -10.40
C VAL A 349 26.18 2.18 -11.16
N PRO A 350 26.21 2.20 -12.50
CA PRO A 350 26.17 3.43 -13.27
C PRO A 350 24.99 4.36 -12.97
N ALA A 351 23.82 3.80 -12.60
CA ALA A 351 22.63 4.59 -12.27
C ALA A 351 22.72 5.31 -10.91
N ASN A 352 23.59 4.84 -10.00
CA ASN A 352 23.72 5.33 -8.63
C ASN A 352 25.04 6.07 -8.39
N ASP A 353 26.11 5.70 -9.08
CA ASP A 353 27.44 6.24 -8.83
C ASP A 353 27.46 7.76 -9.03
N ASN A 354 27.91 8.47 -8.00
CA ASN A 354 27.91 9.93 -7.91
C ASN A 354 26.55 10.61 -8.24
N SER A 355 25.45 9.88 -8.14
CA SER A 355 24.10 10.32 -8.49
C SER A 355 23.11 10.11 -7.34
N ALA A 356 23.03 8.88 -6.81
CA ALA A 356 22.21 8.57 -5.64
C ALA A 356 22.77 9.27 -4.40
N ARG A 357 21.90 9.96 -3.65
CA ARG A 357 22.30 10.81 -2.52
C ARG A 357 21.18 10.90 -1.47
N GLY A 358 21.47 11.57 -0.34
CA GLY A 358 20.57 11.60 0.82
C GLY A 358 20.89 10.50 1.85
N PHE A 359 21.90 9.69 1.56
CA PHE A 359 22.47 8.67 2.42
C PHE A 359 22.70 9.16 3.88
N GLY A 360 23.43 10.25 4.09
CA GLY A 360 23.67 10.76 5.44
C GLY A 360 22.40 11.17 6.20
N VAL A 361 21.32 11.56 5.49
CA VAL A 361 20.02 11.87 6.09
C VAL A 361 19.35 10.59 6.59
N VAL A 362 19.40 9.51 5.83
CA VAL A 362 18.94 8.17 6.26
C VAL A 362 19.69 7.72 7.52
N ASP A 363 21.01 7.93 7.58
CA ASP A 363 21.81 7.60 8.76
C ASP A 363 21.42 8.47 9.97
N GLY A 364 21.09 9.74 9.73
CA GLY A 364 20.55 10.65 10.75
C GLY A 364 19.19 10.19 11.30
N ILE A 365 18.27 9.80 10.40
CA ILE A 365 16.96 9.24 10.75
C ILE A 365 17.15 7.98 11.59
N LYS A 366 17.98 7.04 11.11
CA LYS A 366 18.24 5.79 11.80
C LYS A 366 18.79 6.03 13.20
N ARG A 367 19.77 6.93 13.36
CA ARG A 367 20.31 7.30 14.67
C ARG A 367 19.25 7.86 15.61
N ALA A 368 18.37 8.73 15.10
CA ALA A 368 17.29 9.31 15.90
C ALA A 368 16.28 8.24 16.35
N LEU A 369 15.96 7.30 15.47
CA LEU A 369 15.08 6.16 15.78
C LEU A 369 15.73 5.19 16.75
N GLU A 370 17.00 4.82 16.57
CA GLU A 370 17.73 3.94 17.50
C GLU A 370 17.86 4.54 18.89
N ASN A 371 17.94 5.88 19.01
CA ASN A 371 17.92 6.54 20.31
C ASN A 371 16.54 6.51 20.99
N ALA A 372 15.46 6.47 20.20
CA ALA A 372 14.08 6.49 20.72
C ALA A 372 13.54 5.08 20.99
N CYS A 373 13.83 4.14 20.09
CA CYS A 373 13.31 2.77 20.07
C CYS A 373 14.35 1.82 19.44
N PRO A 374 15.40 1.46 20.20
CA PRO A 374 16.52 0.67 19.70
C PRO A 374 16.07 -0.65 19.06
N GLY A 375 16.53 -0.94 17.84
CA GLY A 375 16.30 -2.22 17.16
C GLY A 375 14.89 -2.47 16.64
N VAL A 376 14.05 -1.45 16.60
CA VAL A 376 12.64 -1.60 16.19
C VAL A 376 12.44 -1.33 14.70
N VAL A 377 12.94 -0.20 14.20
CA VAL A 377 12.60 0.31 12.86
C VAL A 377 13.65 -0.08 11.82
N SER A 378 13.24 -0.72 10.73
CA SER A 378 14.16 -1.12 9.64
C SER A 378 14.60 0.08 8.80
N CYS A 379 15.73 -0.06 8.13
CA CYS A 379 16.18 0.95 7.17
C CYS A 379 15.32 0.94 5.89
N ALA A 380 14.80 -0.22 5.50
CA ALA A 380 13.78 -0.35 4.45
C ALA A 380 12.55 0.54 4.73
N ASP A 381 11.99 0.50 5.94
CA ASP A 381 10.86 1.34 6.30
C ASP A 381 11.23 2.83 6.45
N ILE A 382 12.48 3.12 6.80
CA ILE A 382 12.99 4.50 6.74
C ILE A 382 12.92 5.04 5.31
N LEU A 383 13.32 4.27 4.29
CA LEU A 383 13.22 4.71 2.89
C LEU A 383 11.77 4.95 2.48
N ALA A 384 10.86 4.04 2.83
CA ALA A 384 9.45 4.16 2.49
C ALA A 384 8.78 5.39 3.15
N LEU A 385 9.01 5.60 4.45
CA LEU A 385 8.53 6.79 5.16
C LEU A 385 9.18 8.07 4.63
N ALA A 386 10.48 8.03 4.35
CA ALA A 386 11.19 9.19 3.85
C ALA A 386 10.68 9.64 2.49
N ALA A 387 10.31 8.71 1.61
CA ALA A 387 9.72 9.04 0.32
C ALA A 387 8.36 9.74 0.48
N GLU A 388 7.46 9.20 1.31
CA GLU A 388 6.13 9.80 1.56
C GLU A 388 6.22 11.19 2.17
N ILE A 389 7.01 11.31 3.24
CA ILE A 389 7.19 12.59 3.92
C ILE A 389 7.84 13.61 2.99
N SER A 390 8.77 13.20 2.14
CA SER A 390 9.44 14.12 1.19
C SER A 390 8.45 14.73 0.21
N VAL A 391 7.48 13.96 -0.31
CA VAL A 391 6.41 14.49 -1.17
C VAL A 391 5.53 15.46 -0.40
N GLU A 392 5.06 15.07 0.79
CA GLU A 392 4.19 15.92 1.60
C GLU A 392 4.87 17.26 1.94
N LEU A 393 6.15 17.23 2.31
CA LEU A 393 6.93 18.42 2.63
C LEU A 393 7.18 19.33 1.43
N ALA A 394 7.11 18.79 0.21
CA ALA A 394 7.20 19.53 -1.05
C ALA A 394 5.82 19.99 -1.57
N GLY A 395 4.73 19.77 -0.82
CA GLY A 395 3.37 20.21 -1.17
C GLY A 395 2.55 19.19 -1.98
N GLY A 396 3.06 17.98 -2.15
CA GLY A 396 2.40 16.91 -2.88
C GLY A 396 1.39 16.12 -2.04
N PRO A 397 0.87 14.99 -2.57
CA PRO A 397 -0.03 14.11 -1.83
C PRO A 397 0.65 13.43 -0.65
N SER A 398 -0.12 13.09 0.36
CA SER A 398 0.25 12.13 1.40
C SER A 398 -0.42 10.78 1.12
N TRP A 399 0.23 9.70 1.52
CA TRP A 399 -0.36 8.36 1.49
C TRP A 399 0.00 7.58 2.74
N THR A 400 -0.77 6.53 3.01
CA THR A 400 -0.46 5.64 4.12
C THR A 400 0.60 4.65 3.69
N VAL A 401 1.76 4.69 4.34
CA VAL A 401 2.87 3.76 4.09
C VAL A 401 2.61 2.45 4.85
N PRO A 402 2.50 1.29 4.18
CA PRO A 402 2.54 -0.01 4.85
C PRO A 402 3.96 -0.23 5.40
N LEU A 403 4.12 -0.57 6.68
CA LEU A 403 5.39 -0.70 7.40
C LEU A 403 5.56 -2.11 7.96
N GLY A 404 6.75 -2.48 8.39
CA GLY A 404 7.12 -3.83 8.84
C GLY A 404 8.10 -4.55 7.91
N ARG A 405 8.77 -3.80 7.03
CA ARG A 405 9.81 -4.35 6.16
C ARG A 405 11.01 -4.77 7.00
N ARG A 406 11.71 -5.81 6.56
CA ARG A 406 13.02 -6.21 7.07
C ARG A 406 14.11 -5.74 6.12
N ASP A 407 15.27 -5.49 6.69
CA ASP A 407 16.46 -5.13 5.96
C ASP A 407 17.08 -6.35 5.28
N GLY A 408 17.34 -6.23 3.98
CA GLY A 408 18.06 -7.23 3.19
C GLY A 408 19.50 -7.39 3.63
N THR A 409 20.00 -8.62 3.53
CA THR A 409 21.38 -8.99 3.90
C THR A 409 22.29 -9.23 2.70
N THR A 410 21.80 -9.00 1.49
CA THR A 410 22.54 -9.13 0.23
C THR A 410 22.16 -8.00 -0.72
N THR A 411 22.97 -7.80 -1.76
CA THR A 411 22.70 -6.84 -2.84
C THR A 411 22.44 -7.56 -4.16
N ASN A 412 21.87 -6.86 -5.15
CA ASN A 412 21.61 -7.39 -6.49
C ASN A 412 22.11 -6.43 -7.58
N ILE A 413 23.38 -6.59 -7.94
CA ILE A 413 24.06 -5.73 -8.91
C ILE A 413 23.52 -5.89 -10.33
N GLU A 414 23.09 -7.10 -10.71
CA GLU A 414 22.49 -7.32 -12.03
C GLU A 414 21.19 -6.52 -12.19
N SER A 415 20.28 -6.63 -11.23
CA SER A 415 19.03 -5.88 -11.26
C SER A 415 19.26 -4.37 -11.13
N ALA A 416 20.26 -3.95 -10.33
CA ALA A 416 20.63 -2.54 -10.20
C ALA A 416 21.19 -1.94 -11.50
N ASN A 417 21.84 -2.74 -12.34
CA ASN A 417 22.26 -2.33 -13.69
C ASN A 417 21.09 -2.25 -14.69
N ASN A 418 19.91 -2.81 -14.35
CA ASN A 418 18.72 -2.77 -15.18
C ASN A 418 17.72 -1.66 -14.78
N LEU A 419 18.11 -0.74 -13.89
CA LEU A 419 17.31 0.43 -13.53
C LEU A 419 16.93 1.26 -14.78
N PRO A 420 15.78 1.97 -14.79
CA PRO A 420 15.40 2.86 -15.88
C PRO A 420 16.49 3.90 -16.19
N SER A 421 16.89 3.97 -17.46
CA SER A 421 17.89 4.91 -17.96
C SER A 421 17.22 6.22 -18.40
N PRO A 422 17.89 7.38 -18.25
CA PRO A 422 17.41 8.64 -18.81
C PRO A 422 17.26 8.61 -20.35
N PHE A 423 17.82 7.60 -21.02
CA PHE A 423 17.81 7.41 -22.47
C PHE A 423 16.98 6.20 -22.94
N ASP A 424 16.32 5.47 -22.04
CA ASP A 424 15.51 4.31 -22.45
C ASP A 424 14.35 4.76 -23.38
N PRO A 425 14.09 4.00 -24.48
CA PRO A 425 12.90 4.20 -25.28
C PRO A 425 11.64 3.79 -24.50
N LEU A 426 10.46 4.24 -24.96
CA LEU A 426 9.21 4.02 -24.24
C LEU A 426 8.93 2.52 -24.03
N GLU A 427 9.14 1.67 -25.04
CA GLU A 427 8.86 0.24 -24.87
C GLU A 427 9.74 -0.40 -23.79
N LYS A 428 10.99 0.06 -23.63
CA LYS A 428 11.89 -0.45 -22.58
C LYS A 428 11.45 0.02 -21.20
N LEU A 429 11.01 1.26 -21.07
CA LEU A 429 10.44 1.77 -19.82
C LEU A 429 9.18 0.98 -19.43
N GLN A 430 8.26 0.78 -20.37
CA GLN A 430 7.05 -0.01 -20.15
C GLN A 430 7.37 -1.46 -19.79
N GLU A 431 8.37 -2.08 -20.44
CA GLU A 431 8.83 -3.43 -20.10
C GLU A 431 9.36 -3.50 -18.66
N LYS A 432 10.23 -2.58 -18.25
CA LYS A 432 10.80 -2.54 -16.90
C LYS A 432 9.72 -2.40 -15.82
N PHE A 433 8.73 -1.53 -16.04
CA PHE A 433 7.61 -1.35 -15.11
C PHE A 433 6.69 -2.59 -15.08
N ARG A 434 6.33 -3.13 -16.25
CA ARG A 434 5.47 -4.33 -16.35
C ARG A 434 6.10 -5.55 -15.69
N ASN A 435 7.43 -5.71 -15.78
CA ASN A 435 8.16 -6.79 -15.11
C ASN A 435 8.05 -6.74 -13.57
N LEU A 436 7.71 -5.57 -13.02
CA LEU A 436 7.45 -5.34 -11.59
C LEU A 436 5.95 -5.24 -11.26
N GLY A 437 5.08 -5.57 -12.21
CA GLY A 437 3.62 -5.52 -12.03
C GLY A 437 3.04 -4.10 -11.99
N LEU A 438 3.75 -3.13 -12.58
CA LEU A 438 3.32 -1.74 -12.71
C LEU A 438 2.88 -1.44 -14.15
N ASP A 439 1.77 -0.73 -14.31
CA ASP A 439 1.17 -0.42 -15.62
C ASP A 439 1.63 0.94 -16.20
N ASP A 440 1.07 1.34 -17.33
CA ASP A 440 1.38 2.63 -17.98
C ASP A 440 0.96 3.84 -17.12
N THR A 441 -0.08 3.70 -16.29
CA THR A 441 -0.48 4.76 -15.35
C THR A 441 0.57 4.88 -14.24
N ASP A 442 1.05 3.75 -13.72
CA ASP A 442 2.11 3.73 -12.72
C ASP A 442 3.43 4.30 -13.26
N LEU A 443 3.77 4.00 -14.52
CA LEU A 443 4.91 4.59 -15.21
C LEU A 443 4.81 6.12 -15.30
N VAL A 444 3.70 6.63 -15.83
CA VAL A 444 3.51 8.08 -16.01
C VAL A 444 3.41 8.78 -14.65
N ALA A 445 2.77 8.16 -13.66
CA ALA A 445 2.64 8.71 -12.32
C ALA A 445 3.99 8.78 -11.61
N LEU A 446 4.74 7.67 -11.53
CA LEU A 446 6.02 7.63 -10.82
C LEU A 446 7.08 8.53 -11.46
N GLN A 447 7.08 8.68 -12.80
CA GLN A 447 7.92 9.69 -13.46
C GLN A 447 7.56 11.12 -13.07
N GLY A 448 6.35 11.38 -12.60
CA GLY A 448 5.94 12.67 -12.04
C GLY A 448 6.77 13.13 -10.84
N ALA A 449 7.50 12.23 -10.17
CA ALA A 449 8.46 12.60 -9.13
C ALA A 449 9.60 13.51 -9.67
N HIS A 450 9.80 13.59 -10.98
CA HIS A 450 10.74 14.54 -11.59
C HIS A 450 10.33 16.01 -11.40
N THR A 451 9.07 16.32 -11.03
CA THR A 451 8.55 17.69 -10.86
C THR A 451 9.31 18.59 -9.88
N PHE A 452 10.12 18.00 -9.00
CA PHE A 452 10.91 18.70 -7.98
C PHE A 452 12.35 18.16 -7.90
N GLY A 453 12.75 17.45 -8.97
CA GLY A 453 14.05 16.83 -9.14
C GLY A 453 15.00 17.67 -9.99
N ARG A 454 16.28 17.30 -9.94
CA ARG A 454 17.35 17.89 -10.75
C ARG A 454 18.18 16.78 -11.37
N ALA A 455 18.60 16.97 -12.61
CA ALA A 455 19.48 16.05 -13.31
C ALA A 455 20.81 16.75 -13.65
N GLN A 456 21.87 15.96 -13.80
CA GLN A 456 23.12 16.45 -14.36
C GLN A 456 22.93 16.72 -15.85
N CYS A 457 23.48 17.83 -16.36
CA CYS A 457 23.27 18.28 -17.73
C CYS A 457 23.67 17.25 -18.78
N GLN A 458 24.68 16.40 -18.48
CA GLN A 458 25.13 15.33 -19.37
C GLN A 458 24.05 14.29 -19.71
N PHE A 459 23.02 14.17 -18.88
CA PHE A 459 21.90 13.25 -19.10
C PHE A 459 20.67 13.92 -19.74
N THR A 460 20.76 15.21 -20.04
CA THR A 460 19.64 15.97 -20.62
C THR A 460 19.67 15.97 -22.14
N GLN A 461 18.52 16.21 -22.76
CA GLN A 461 18.37 16.30 -24.22
C GLN A 461 19.32 17.34 -24.87
N LYS A 462 19.59 18.44 -24.17
CA LYS A 462 20.43 19.53 -24.68
C LYS A 462 21.91 19.37 -24.32
N ASN A 463 22.24 18.36 -23.52
CA ASN A 463 23.56 18.19 -22.91
C ASN A 463 24.01 19.46 -22.14
N CYS A 464 25.25 19.49 -21.68
CA CYS A 464 25.84 20.65 -21.00
C CYS A 464 26.14 21.80 -21.98
N THR A 465 25.89 23.04 -21.56
CA THR A 465 26.31 24.22 -22.34
C THR A 465 27.82 24.40 -22.28
N ALA A 466 28.41 25.08 -23.28
CA ALA A 466 29.85 25.29 -23.35
C ALA A 466 30.39 25.97 -22.07
N GLY A 467 31.33 25.32 -21.40
CA GLY A 467 31.93 25.79 -20.14
C GLY A 467 31.28 25.26 -18.86
N GLN A 468 30.18 24.51 -18.94
CA GLN A 468 29.62 23.79 -17.79
C GLN A 468 30.35 22.46 -17.56
N SER A 469 30.50 22.06 -16.30
CA SER A 469 30.92 20.70 -15.95
C SER A 469 29.80 19.71 -16.23
N GLU A 470 30.15 18.46 -16.53
CA GLU A 470 29.17 17.37 -16.78
C GLU A 470 28.18 17.19 -15.62
N GLY A 471 28.64 17.44 -14.39
CA GLY A 471 27.83 17.38 -13.17
C GLY A 471 26.98 18.61 -12.88
N ALA A 472 26.95 19.63 -13.74
CA ALA A 472 26.12 20.81 -13.53
C ALA A 472 24.63 20.43 -13.52
N LEU A 473 23.89 20.94 -12.55
CA LEU A 473 22.50 20.53 -12.33
C LEU A 473 21.52 21.40 -13.10
N VAL A 474 20.52 20.74 -13.69
CA VAL A 474 19.38 21.35 -14.38
C VAL A 474 18.10 20.91 -13.68
N ASN A 475 17.20 21.85 -13.42
CA ASN A 475 15.89 21.52 -12.87
C ASN A 475 15.07 20.76 -13.92
N LEU A 476 14.51 19.62 -13.52
CA LEU A 476 13.62 18.84 -14.39
C LEU A 476 12.28 19.54 -14.59
N ASP A 477 11.85 20.31 -13.60
CA ASP A 477 10.79 21.31 -13.68
C ASP A 477 11.39 22.72 -13.56
N ASP A 478 11.33 23.49 -14.64
CA ASP A 478 11.85 24.87 -14.66
C ASP A 478 10.82 25.93 -14.22
N VAL A 479 9.58 25.52 -13.93
CA VAL A 479 8.48 26.38 -13.49
C VAL A 479 8.43 26.40 -11.96
N THR A 480 8.48 25.23 -11.33
CA THR A 480 8.33 25.05 -9.88
C THR A 480 9.33 24.01 -9.32
N PRO A 481 10.65 24.26 -9.41
CA PRO A 481 11.71 23.25 -9.21
C PRO A 481 11.80 22.59 -7.83
N ASP A 482 11.09 23.13 -6.83
CA ASP A 482 11.08 22.64 -5.45
C ASP A 482 9.66 22.36 -4.93
N VAL A 483 8.65 22.34 -5.82
CA VAL A 483 7.25 22.05 -5.46
C VAL A 483 6.81 20.77 -6.16
N PHE A 484 6.16 19.89 -5.40
CA PHE A 484 5.54 18.70 -5.96
C PHE A 484 4.17 19.08 -6.54
N ASP A 485 4.09 19.31 -7.84
CA ASP A 485 2.87 19.67 -8.56
C ASP A 485 2.80 19.00 -9.94
N ASN A 486 1.91 19.46 -10.82
CA ASN A 486 1.75 18.89 -12.16
C ASN A 486 2.38 19.71 -13.30
N LYS A 487 3.22 20.72 -13.01
CA LYS A 487 3.85 21.58 -14.03
C LYS A 487 4.84 20.80 -14.90
N TYR A 488 5.47 19.76 -14.35
CA TYR A 488 6.22 18.74 -15.08
C TYR A 488 5.49 18.26 -16.35
N TYR A 489 4.23 17.82 -16.24
CA TYR A 489 3.49 17.32 -17.41
C TYR A 489 3.21 18.43 -18.44
N GLY A 490 3.02 19.68 -17.99
CA GLY A 490 2.89 20.83 -18.89
C GLY A 490 4.19 21.15 -19.63
N ILE A 491 5.36 20.83 -19.08
CA ILE A 491 6.66 20.92 -19.76
C ILE A 491 6.76 19.84 -20.84
N LEU A 492 6.39 18.59 -20.51
CA LEU A 492 6.37 17.47 -21.45
C LEU A 492 5.50 17.77 -22.67
N LEU A 493 4.27 18.27 -22.44
CA LEU A 493 3.33 18.62 -23.52
C LEU A 493 3.83 19.71 -24.47
N ARG A 494 4.79 20.54 -24.02
CA ARG A 494 5.43 21.58 -24.83
C ARG A 494 6.70 21.08 -25.54
N GLY A 495 7.03 19.79 -25.45
CA GLY A 495 8.25 19.21 -26.02
C GLY A 495 9.52 19.71 -25.33
N ARG A 496 9.43 20.04 -24.04
CA ARG A 496 10.50 20.69 -23.26
C ARG A 496 11.04 19.83 -22.11
N ALA A 497 10.73 18.53 -22.07
CA ALA A 497 11.27 17.69 -21.01
C ALA A 497 12.81 17.73 -21.03
N GLN A 498 13.44 17.72 -19.85
CA GLN A 498 14.90 17.74 -19.79
C GLN A 498 15.50 16.38 -20.12
N LEU A 499 14.88 15.28 -19.67
CA LEU A 499 15.34 13.93 -19.96
C LEU A 499 14.69 13.40 -21.25
N PRO A 500 15.42 12.65 -22.08
CA PRO A 500 14.84 11.96 -23.24
C PRO A 500 13.74 10.96 -22.85
N SER A 501 14.00 10.14 -21.82
CA SER A 501 13.06 9.14 -21.27
C SER A 501 11.73 9.72 -20.74
N ASP A 502 11.70 10.99 -20.38
CA ASP A 502 10.46 11.68 -20.00
C ASP A 502 9.67 12.09 -21.26
N GLN A 503 10.37 12.54 -22.31
CA GLN A 503 9.73 13.05 -23.52
C GLN A 503 9.11 11.95 -24.37
N VAL A 504 9.68 10.74 -24.34
CA VAL A 504 9.16 9.58 -25.08
C VAL A 504 7.75 9.17 -24.64
N MET A 505 7.29 9.56 -23.43
CA MET A 505 5.88 9.40 -23.03
C MET A 505 4.88 10.21 -23.89
N LEU A 506 5.37 11.05 -24.80
CA LEU A 506 4.56 11.79 -25.77
C LEU A 506 5.08 11.65 -27.21
N SER A 507 6.41 11.62 -27.39
CA SER A 507 7.02 11.66 -28.73
C SER A 507 7.15 10.29 -29.38
N ASP A 508 7.09 9.21 -28.61
CA ASP A 508 7.16 7.86 -29.15
C ASP A 508 5.86 7.51 -29.92
N PRO A 509 5.93 6.83 -31.08
CA PRO A 509 4.74 6.42 -31.82
C PRO A 509 3.72 5.61 -31.01
N VAL A 510 4.19 4.76 -30.08
CA VAL A 510 3.32 3.92 -29.24
C VAL A 510 2.61 4.76 -28.17
N ALA A 511 3.20 5.89 -27.76
CA ALA A 511 2.67 6.75 -26.70
C ALA A 511 1.23 7.21 -26.95
N ALA A 512 0.84 7.39 -28.22
CA ALA A 512 -0.50 7.84 -28.60
C ALA A 512 -1.62 6.93 -28.05
N GLY A 513 -1.36 5.62 -27.97
CA GLY A 513 -2.29 4.62 -27.46
C GLY A 513 -2.05 4.20 -26.00
N SER A 514 -0.99 4.67 -25.36
CA SER A 514 -0.60 4.27 -23.99
C SER A 514 -0.44 5.48 -23.06
N THR A 515 0.73 6.10 -23.05
CA THR A 515 1.15 7.09 -22.05
C THR A 515 0.69 8.51 -22.34
N ALA A 516 0.55 8.90 -23.61
CA ALA A 516 0.20 10.28 -23.98
C ALA A 516 -1.18 10.74 -23.47
N PRO A 517 -2.25 9.91 -23.52
CA PRO A 517 -3.53 10.26 -22.87
C PRO A 517 -3.40 10.51 -21.37
N ILE A 518 -2.55 9.75 -20.68
CA ILE A 518 -2.32 9.84 -19.23
C ILE A 518 -1.56 11.13 -18.89
N VAL A 519 -0.53 11.47 -19.67
CA VAL A 519 0.21 12.75 -19.54
C VAL A 519 -0.73 13.95 -19.71
N ARG A 520 -1.61 13.92 -20.72
CA ARG A 520 -2.62 14.98 -20.91
C ARG A 520 -3.58 15.08 -19.72
N ARG A 521 -4.04 13.93 -19.21
CA ARG A 521 -4.93 13.85 -18.05
C ARG A 521 -4.29 14.45 -16.81
N PHE A 522 -3.06 14.08 -16.48
CA PHE A 522 -2.33 14.59 -15.31
C PHE A 522 -1.94 16.06 -15.44
N SER A 523 -1.56 16.53 -16.63
CA SER A 523 -1.34 17.95 -16.88
C SER A 523 -2.59 18.80 -16.66
N GLY A 524 -3.78 18.27 -17.00
CA GLY A 524 -5.06 18.96 -16.83
C GLY A 524 -5.64 18.84 -15.42
N ASN A 525 -5.19 17.88 -14.61
CA ASN A 525 -5.80 17.57 -13.32
C ASN A 525 -4.76 17.11 -12.28
N GLN A 526 -4.27 18.06 -11.47
CA GLN A 526 -3.33 17.77 -10.38
C GLN A 526 -3.90 16.80 -9.34
N LYS A 527 -5.20 16.86 -9.05
CA LYS A 527 -5.83 15.94 -8.08
C LYS A 527 -5.78 14.50 -8.57
N ASP A 528 -5.98 14.30 -9.87
CA ASP A 528 -5.87 12.98 -10.50
C ASP A 528 -4.41 12.50 -10.52
N PHE A 529 -3.45 13.36 -10.91
CA PHE A 529 -2.02 13.04 -10.78
C PHE A 529 -1.66 12.61 -9.36
N PHE A 530 -2.03 13.39 -8.36
CA PHE A 530 -1.71 13.14 -6.95
C PHE A 530 -2.30 11.82 -6.45
N ARG A 531 -3.54 11.50 -6.84
CA ARG A 531 -4.17 10.22 -6.49
C ARG A 531 -3.41 9.04 -7.08
N ASN A 532 -3.11 9.10 -8.38
CA ASN A 532 -2.42 8.01 -9.06
C ASN A 532 -0.98 7.89 -8.54
N PHE A 533 -0.28 9.01 -8.30
CA PHE A 533 1.05 9.00 -7.68
C PHE A 533 1.07 8.26 -6.33
N ALA A 534 0.13 8.59 -5.44
CA ALA A 534 0.01 7.92 -4.13
C ALA A 534 -0.21 6.40 -4.28
N VAL A 535 -1.12 5.99 -5.18
CA VAL A 535 -1.39 4.57 -5.45
C VAL A 535 -0.16 3.87 -6.02
N SER A 536 0.52 4.46 -6.99
CA SER A 536 1.71 3.89 -7.62
C SER A 536 2.89 3.81 -6.65
N MET A 537 3.04 4.78 -5.74
CA MET A 537 4.05 4.72 -4.68
C MET A 537 3.78 3.57 -3.69
N VAL A 538 2.52 3.28 -3.37
CA VAL A 538 2.16 2.11 -2.54
C VAL A 538 2.41 0.80 -3.29
N LYS A 539 2.04 0.71 -4.58
CA LYS A 539 2.33 -0.46 -5.43
C LYS A 539 3.84 -0.71 -5.48
N MET A 540 4.62 0.32 -5.81
CA MET A 540 6.08 0.25 -5.88
C MET A 540 6.70 -0.13 -4.53
N GLY A 541 6.27 0.52 -3.44
CA GLY A 541 6.76 0.25 -2.09
C GLY A 541 6.47 -1.16 -1.57
N ASN A 542 5.59 -1.91 -2.25
CA ASN A 542 5.20 -3.28 -1.91
C ASN A 542 5.78 -4.32 -2.90
N ILE A 543 6.75 -3.94 -3.73
CA ILE A 543 7.47 -4.89 -4.58
C ILE A 543 8.36 -5.76 -3.68
N SER A 544 7.96 -7.03 -3.56
CA SER A 544 8.70 -8.10 -2.87
C SER A 544 9.38 -7.72 -1.54
N PRO A 545 8.69 -7.04 -0.60
CA PRO A 545 9.30 -6.64 0.66
C PRO A 545 9.64 -7.86 1.50
N LEU A 546 10.81 -7.83 2.12
CA LEU A 546 11.16 -8.78 3.18
C LEU A 546 10.33 -8.48 4.42
N THR A 547 9.77 -9.49 5.08
CA THR A 547 8.93 -9.33 6.28
C THR A 547 9.21 -10.45 7.29
N GLY A 548 8.64 -10.34 8.50
CA GLY A 548 8.72 -11.42 9.49
C GLY A 548 10.17 -11.76 9.88
N ARG A 549 10.67 -12.92 9.44
CA ARG A 549 12.04 -13.41 9.69
C ARG A 549 12.95 -13.36 8.45
N ASP A 550 12.45 -12.88 7.32
CA ASP A 550 13.15 -12.94 6.03
C ASP A 550 14.16 -11.80 5.84
N GLY A 551 14.92 -11.47 6.88
CA GLY A 551 15.87 -10.35 6.90
C GLY A 551 16.17 -9.93 8.33
N GLU A 552 16.67 -8.71 8.53
CA GLU A 552 17.01 -8.22 9.87
C GLU A 552 16.53 -6.79 10.15
N ILE A 553 16.82 -6.28 11.35
CA ILE A 553 16.79 -4.85 11.64
C ILE A 553 18.24 -4.42 11.84
N ARG A 554 18.80 -3.68 10.88
CA ARG A 554 20.19 -3.22 10.97
C ARG A 554 20.32 -2.13 12.04
N LYS A 555 21.36 -2.17 12.86
CA LYS A 555 21.75 -1.03 13.74
C LYS A 555 22.25 0.16 12.93
N ASN A 556 22.92 -0.15 11.83
CA ASN A 556 23.51 0.81 10.91
C ASN A 556 23.04 0.45 9.51
N CYS A 557 22.31 1.34 8.84
CA CYS A 557 21.77 1.09 7.51
C CYS A 557 22.83 0.78 6.44
N ARG A 558 24.11 1.02 6.73
CA ARG A 558 25.23 0.78 5.82
C ARG A 558 25.81 -0.62 5.89
N ARG A 559 25.48 -1.43 6.90
CA ARG A 559 26.14 -2.72 7.16
C ARG A 559 25.15 -3.75 7.66
N VAL A 560 25.34 -4.99 7.23
CA VAL A 560 24.68 -6.16 7.81
C VAL A 560 25.16 -6.34 9.25
N ASN A 561 24.29 -6.77 10.17
CA ASN A 561 24.72 -6.98 11.55
C ASN A 561 25.64 -8.21 11.66
N LYS A 562 26.72 -8.10 12.45
CA LYS A 562 27.60 -9.26 12.75
C LYS A 562 26.99 -10.25 13.75
N LYS A 563 25.98 -9.81 14.49
CA LYS A 563 25.21 -10.60 15.45
C LYS A 563 23.74 -10.17 15.34
N PRO A 564 22.77 -11.09 15.47
CA PRO A 564 21.36 -10.73 15.51
C PRO A 564 21.08 -9.69 16.61
N TYR A 565 20.10 -8.81 16.35
CA TYR A 565 19.71 -7.74 17.27
C TYR A 565 19.12 -8.29 18.56
#